data_AF-A0A553LA05-F1
#
_entry.id   AF-A0A553LA05-F1
#
_cell.length_a   1.000
_cell.length_b   1.000
_cell.length_c   1.000
_cell.angle_alpha   90.00
_cell.angle_beta   90.00
_cell.angle_gamma   90.00
#
_symmetry.space_group_name_H-M   'P 1'
#
loop_
_entity.id
_entity.type
_entity.pdbx_description
1 polymer ?
#
loop_
_entity_poly.entity_id
_entity_poly.type
_entity_poly.pdbx_seq_one_letter_code
_entity_poly.pdbx_strand_id
1 'polypeptide(L)'
;MTRYNGFSFIGATLMSAMLLGCNTTPYSTPEKAEETFVPTIPNETALRIATWNVEHLAYPIDQGCRPRTEEELAALQAYARNLKADIVGLQEVASYEAVDLLFPASEWHIIVSERPDSESYECRGSGFSSTQQKVAFAVRKSFDVKKVQQLSEFGLDSRGLRYGLEIDVQTSTIKNSAASTISVLNLHMKSGCFVDNYSRKDSDACQTFSRQAPILETWVDQKEQQGAPYFIVGDFNHRLSAPYNHLTQALLTDKNGNRNSLINTGAQLIGCHPYYPAPIDHIFAGNLNSADWQFKTQSVSFDNMQVDAMLSDHCAIVSEVTQNSLDLTNSVKWLTTSKEYQALTRTVYQQARQSLKQIVKPGTPWVVVMDIDETVLDNSAYQVRLDKTGKSYTPTSWAQWVKSEQATLTPGAAEFMKDVVAQGGKLALVTNREARLDAHTWRNLLALELPLTFQNTCLMGRSQIDIDSIDGQNFVNDKDLRRSNISRGKPTCFNPEHMSTNWQTSHSIIMQIGDNIEDFSQVTQEHADIDALLLELNKTFFLLPNPMYGSW
;
A
#
# COMPACT_ATOMS: atom_id res chain seq x y z
N MET A 1 62.80 -62.49 4.97
CA MET A 1 62.85 -63.77 5.69
C MET A 1 61.43 -64.11 6.15
N THR A 2 60.91 -65.26 5.69
CA THR A 2 59.91 -66.16 6.36
C THR A 2 58.68 -65.54 7.07
N ARG A 3 57.47 -65.63 6.50
CA ARG A 3 56.43 -66.71 6.54
C ARG A 3 55.40 -66.60 7.70
N TYR A 4 54.12 -66.46 7.32
CA TYR A 4 52.84 -66.93 7.92
C TYR A 4 52.45 -66.47 9.36
N ASN A 5 51.20 -66.20 9.77
CA ASN A 5 49.85 -66.51 9.24
C ASN A 5 48.73 -65.68 9.95
N GLY A 6 47.55 -65.57 9.30
CA GLY A 6 46.22 -65.26 9.88
C GLY A 6 45.75 -63.80 9.75
N PHE A 7 44.58 -63.40 9.24
CA PHE A 7 43.31 -64.03 8.85
C PHE A 7 42.63 -63.14 7.78
N SER A 8 41.76 -63.70 6.93
CA SER A 8 41.04 -62.98 5.84
C SER A 8 39.58 -63.45 5.70
N PHE A 9 38.84 -62.74 4.82
CA PHE A 9 37.47 -62.87 4.27
C PHE A 9 36.38 -62.03 4.96
N ILE A 10 35.85 -60.93 4.38
CA ILE A 10 35.11 -60.67 3.12
C ILE A 10 33.80 -61.46 3.03
N GLY A 11 32.68 -60.73 3.20
CA GLY A 11 31.31 -61.23 3.12
C GLY A 11 30.72 -61.17 1.71
N ALA A 12 29.90 -62.16 1.42
CA ALA A 12 29.16 -62.32 0.17
C ALA A 12 27.76 -62.87 0.44
N THR A 13 26.77 -62.17 -0.12
CA THR A 13 25.60 -62.68 -0.87
C THR A 13 24.63 -63.68 -0.21
N LEU A 14 23.33 -63.34 -0.22
CA LEU A 14 22.24 -64.30 -0.09
C LEU A 14 21.22 -64.12 -1.22
N MET A 15 21.17 -65.15 -2.06
CA MET A 15 20.13 -65.47 -3.05
C MET A 15 18.91 -66.04 -2.33
N SER A 16 17.70 -65.78 -2.83
CA SER A 16 16.61 -66.75 -2.73
C SER A 16 15.65 -66.64 -3.90
N ALA A 17 15.38 -67.81 -4.47
CA ALA A 17 14.66 -68.04 -5.71
C ALA A 17 13.14 -68.15 -5.50
N MET A 18 12.42 -67.79 -6.56
CA MET A 18 10.97 -67.83 -6.70
C MET A 18 10.43 -69.26 -6.86
N LEU A 19 9.23 -69.51 -6.32
CA LEU A 19 8.27 -70.48 -6.84
C LEU A 19 6.89 -69.84 -6.98
N LEU A 20 6.27 -70.17 -8.11
CA LEU A 20 5.11 -69.54 -8.74
C LEU A 20 3.76 -69.86 -8.08
N GLY A 21 2.89 -68.85 -8.02
CA GLY A 21 1.45 -69.00 -7.84
C GLY A 21 0.74 -67.87 -8.58
N CYS A 22 0.07 -68.20 -9.70
CA CYS A 22 -0.73 -67.27 -10.49
C CYS A 22 -1.97 -66.80 -9.72
N ASN A 23 -2.21 -65.49 -9.70
CA ASN A 23 -3.55 -64.92 -9.66
C ASN A 23 -3.59 -63.69 -10.56
N THR A 24 -4.53 -63.69 -11.50
CA THR A 24 -4.74 -62.66 -12.51
C THR A 24 -5.31 -61.39 -11.88
N THR A 25 -4.62 -60.26 -12.05
CA THR A 25 -5.16 -58.91 -11.81
C THR A 25 -5.41 -58.19 -13.14
N PRO A 26 -6.45 -57.33 -13.23
CA PRO A 26 -6.78 -56.62 -14.46
C PRO A 26 -5.79 -55.49 -14.75
N TYR A 27 -5.53 -55.27 -16.03
CA TYR A 27 -4.75 -54.17 -16.58
C TYR A 27 -5.35 -52.82 -16.15
N SER A 28 -4.64 -52.06 -15.31
CA SER A 28 -4.91 -50.64 -15.08
C SER A 28 -4.03 -49.80 -16.02
N THR A 29 -4.69 -49.04 -16.89
CA THR A 29 -4.11 -47.98 -17.72
C THR A 29 -3.31 -46.98 -16.86
N PRO A 30 -2.18 -46.42 -17.35
CA PRO A 30 -1.44 -45.43 -16.60
C PRO A 30 -2.24 -44.12 -16.55
N GLU A 31 -2.57 -43.71 -15.33
CA GLU A 31 -3.25 -42.46 -15.00
C GLU A 31 -2.33 -41.29 -15.36
N LYS A 32 -2.86 -40.36 -16.13
CA LYS A 32 -2.18 -39.12 -16.55
C LYS A 32 -1.93 -38.30 -15.28
N ALA A 33 -0.68 -37.98 -14.99
CA ALA A 33 -0.35 -37.11 -13.87
C ALA A 33 -1.04 -35.74 -14.07
N GLU A 34 -2.01 -35.43 -13.21
CA GLU A 34 -2.53 -34.08 -13.07
C GLU A 34 -1.42 -33.20 -12.51
N GLU A 35 -0.96 -32.24 -13.33
CA GLU A 35 -0.13 -31.14 -12.84
C GLU A 35 -0.97 -30.31 -11.87
N THR A 36 -0.74 -30.54 -10.58
CA THR A 36 -1.26 -29.70 -9.51
C THR A 36 -0.73 -28.29 -9.69
N PHE A 37 -1.60 -27.38 -10.13
CA PHE A 37 -1.33 -25.95 -10.20
C PHE A 37 -1.08 -25.43 -8.79
N VAL A 38 0.20 -25.29 -8.43
CA VAL A 38 0.59 -24.54 -7.22
C VAL A 38 0.40 -23.06 -7.58
N PRO A 39 -0.56 -22.33 -6.96
CA PRO A 39 -0.70 -20.93 -7.25
C PRO A 39 0.59 -20.23 -6.80
N THR A 40 1.32 -19.71 -7.76
CA THR A 40 2.41 -18.77 -7.49
C THR A 40 1.77 -17.58 -6.78
N ILE A 41 2.12 -17.39 -5.50
CA ILE A 41 1.75 -16.20 -4.75
C ILE A 41 2.24 -15.01 -5.60
N PRO A 42 1.34 -14.09 -6.02
CA PRO A 42 1.75 -12.93 -6.80
C PRO A 42 2.85 -12.19 -6.06
N ASN A 43 3.86 -11.74 -6.82
CA ASN A 43 4.93 -10.92 -6.28
C ASN A 43 4.28 -9.64 -5.72
N GLU A 44 4.11 -9.53 -4.40
CA GLU A 44 3.34 -8.46 -3.71
C GLU A 44 3.85 -7.03 -3.98
N THR A 45 4.96 -6.90 -4.70
CA THR A 45 5.62 -5.64 -5.04
C THR A 45 5.04 -4.93 -6.26
N ALA A 46 4.15 -5.57 -7.04
CA ALA A 46 3.62 -5.01 -8.29
C ALA A 46 2.11 -5.19 -8.40
N LEU A 47 1.41 -4.17 -8.91
CA LEU A 47 -0.01 -4.21 -9.26
C LEU A 47 -0.14 -4.26 -10.77
N ARG A 48 -0.92 -5.21 -11.31
CA ARG A 48 -1.16 -5.31 -12.75
C ARG A 48 -2.61 -4.98 -13.11
N ILE A 49 -2.79 -3.90 -13.86
CA ILE A 49 -4.09 -3.45 -14.34
C ILE A 49 -4.14 -3.67 -15.85
N ALA A 50 -5.24 -4.22 -16.33
CA ALA A 50 -5.49 -4.44 -17.75
C ALA A 50 -6.77 -3.75 -18.22
N THR A 51 -6.80 -3.40 -19.51
CA THR A 51 -8.03 -3.05 -20.23
C THR A 51 -8.17 -3.91 -21.46
N TRP A 52 -9.39 -4.34 -21.78
CA TRP A 52 -9.65 -5.16 -22.96
C TRP A 52 -11.09 -5.00 -23.47
N ASN A 53 -11.23 -4.45 -24.68
CA ASN A 53 -12.45 -4.62 -25.45
C ASN A 53 -12.49 -6.05 -26.01
N VAL A 54 -13.50 -6.82 -25.60
CA VAL A 54 -13.58 -8.25 -25.90
C VAL A 54 -14.41 -8.52 -27.17
N GLU A 55 -14.76 -7.49 -27.94
CA GLU A 55 -15.54 -7.59 -29.19
C GLU A 55 -16.82 -8.42 -28.98
N HIS A 56 -17.88 -7.78 -28.47
CA HIS A 56 -19.19 -8.40 -28.29
C HIS A 56 -19.20 -9.76 -27.54
N LEU A 57 -18.52 -9.86 -26.40
CA LEU A 57 -18.52 -11.09 -25.58
C LEU A 57 -19.93 -11.40 -25.07
N ALA A 58 -20.50 -12.52 -25.50
CA ALA A 58 -21.87 -12.92 -25.21
C ALA A 58 -21.95 -14.20 -24.38
N TYR A 59 -23.12 -14.40 -23.76
CA TYR A 59 -23.52 -15.69 -23.20
C TYR A 59 -24.96 -15.98 -23.66
N PRO A 60 -25.25 -17.14 -24.25
CA PRO A 60 -24.29 -18.15 -24.75
C PRO A 60 -23.23 -17.60 -25.72
N ILE A 61 -22.07 -18.25 -25.78
CA ILE A 61 -20.86 -17.74 -26.48
C ILE A 61 -20.99 -17.72 -28.01
N ASP A 62 -21.95 -18.48 -28.54
CA ASP A 62 -22.29 -18.59 -29.96
C ASP A 62 -23.34 -17.54 -30.41
N GLN A 63 -23.57 -16.51 -29.60
CA GLN A 63 -24.51 -15.41 -29.89
C GLN A 63 -23.81 -14.05 -30.09
N GLY A 64 -24.60 -13.04 -30.44
CA GLY A 64 -24.14 -11.66 -30.63
C GLY A 64 -23.49 -11.43 -31.99
N CYS A 65 -22.85 -10.27 -32.15
CA CYS A 65 -22.23 -9.91 -33.42
C CYS A 65 -20.98 -10.72 -33.75
N ARG A 66 -20.32 -11.29 -32.72
CA ARG A 66 -19.12 -12.11 -32.82
C ARG A 66 -19.36 -13.45 -32.10
N PRO A 67 -20.16 -14.36 -32.68
CA PRO A 67 -20.34 -15.70 -32.13
C PRO A 67 -19.00 -16.45 -32.22
N ARG A 68 -18.68 -17.23 -31.20
CA ARG A 68 -17.40 -17.96 -31.11
C ARG A 68 -17.61 -19.45 -30.91
N THR A 69 -16.69 -20.24 -31.45
CA THR A 69 -16.66 -21.69 -31.20
C THR A 69 -16.07 -22.00 -29.81
N GLU A 70 -16.22 -23.25 -29.36
CA GLU A 70 -15.60 -23.71 -28.11
C GLU A 70 -14.06 -23.61 -28.16
N GLU A 71 -13.45 -23.83 -29.32
CA GLU A 71 -12.00 -23.66 -29.50
C GLU A 71 -11.57 -22.19 -29.36
N GLU A 72 -12.33 -21.26 -29.94
CA GLU A 72 -12.08 -19.82 -29.80
C GLU A 72 -12.30 -19.34 -28.36
N LEU A 73 -13.32 -19.89 -27.66
CA LEU A 73 -13.53 -19.65 -26.24
C LEU A 73 -12.34 -20.14 -25.41
N ALA A 74 -11.85 -21.36 -25.65
CA ALA A 74 -10.67 -21.88 -24.96
C ALA A 74 -9.42 -21.01 -25.20
N ALA A 75 -9.28 -20.47 -26.41
CA ALA A 75 -8.21 -19.54 -26.75
C ALA A 75 -8.38 -18.18 -26.04
N LEU A 76 -9.59 -17.63 -25.95
CA LEU A 76 -9.87 -16.42 -25.16
C LEU A 76 -9.57 -16.63 -23.67
N GLN A 77 -9.92 -17.79 -23.11
CA GLN A 77 -9.60 -18.13 -21.72
C GLN A 77 -8.09 -18.24 -21.49
N ALA A 78 -7.36 -18.83 -22.43
CA ALA A 78 -5.90 -18.89 -22.37
C ALA A 78 -5.29 -17.48 -22.45
N TYR A 79 -5.81 -16.63 -23.33
CA TYR A 79 -5.43 -15.23 -23.46
C TYR A 79 -5.69 -14.44 -22.16
N ALA A 80 -6.88 -14.57 -21.57
CA ALA A 80 -7.24 -13.96 -20.29
C ALA A 80 -6.29 -14.37 -19.15
N ARG A 81 -5.93 -15.66 -19.06
CA ARG A 81 -4.92 -16.15 -18.11
C ARG A 81 -3.53 -15.55 -18.37
N ASN A 82 -3.14 -15.38 -19.64
CA ASN A 82 -1.84 -14.83 -20.02
C ASN A 82 -1.69 -13.33 -19.74
N LEU A 83 -2.79 -12.59 -19.56
CA LEU A 83 -2.73 -11.20 -19.11
C LEU A 83 -2.00 -11.07 -17.77
N LYS A 84 -2.07 -12.10 -16.92
CA LYS A 84 -1.49 -12.12 -15.56
C LYS A 84 -1.84 -10.86 -14.77
N ALA A 85 -3.04 -10.33 -15.00
CA ALA A 85 -3.55 -9.12 -14.38
C ALA A 85 -4.19 -9.42 -13.02
N ASP A 86 -4.33 -8.37 -12.20
CA ASP A 86 -5.03 -8.37 -10.92
C ASP A 86 -6.42 -7.73 -11.05
N ILE A 87 -6.51 -6.69 -11.88
CA ILE A 87 -7.74 -5.97 -12.20
C ILE A 87 -7.84 -5.88 -13.73
N VAL A 88 -8.98 -6.27 -14.29
CA VAL A 88 -9.25 -6.19 -15.74
C VAL A 88 -10.51 -5.37 -15.97
N GLY A 89 -10.38 -4.23 -16.64
CA GLY A 89 -11.50 -3.47 -17.18
C GLY A 89 -11.90 -4.01 -18.55
N LEU A 90 -13.11 -4.53 -18.66
CA LEU A 90 -13.65 -5.14 -19.87
C LEU A 90 -14.66 -4.22 -20.54
N GLN A 91 -14.66 -4.19 -21.88
CA GLN A 91 -15.65 -3.50 -22.70
C GLN A 91 -16.35 -4.49 -23.64
N GLU A 92 -17.57 -4.13 -24.04
CA GLU A 92 -18.43 -4.92 -24.95
C GLU A 92 -18.82 -6.31 -24.43
N VAL A 93 -19.12 -6.39 -23.14
CA VAL A 93 -19.62 -7.64 -22.53
C VAL A 93 -21.14 -7.62 -22.40
N ALA A 94 -21.80 -8.75 -22.67
CA ALA A 94 -23.25 -8.83 -22.64
C ALA A 94 -23.83 -8.96 -21.22
N SER A 95 -23.18 -9.77 -20.37
CA SER A 95 -23.72 -10.13 -19.07
C SER A 95 -22.64 -10.58 -18.09
N TYR A 96 -23.05 -10.87 -16.85
CA TYR A 96 -22.20 -11.48 -15.83
C TYR A 96 -21.67 -12.84 -16.29
N GLU A 97 -22.54 -13.69 -16.83
CA GLU A 97 -22.22 -15.03 -17.32
C GLU A 97 -21.19 -14.97 -18.46
N ALA A 98 -21.29 -13.97 -19.34
CA ALA A 98 -20.32 -13.77 -20.41
C ALA A 98 -18.91 -13.48 -19.86
N VAL A 99 -18.80 -12.69 -18.79
CA VAL A 99 -17.51 -12.43 -18.12
C VAL A 99 -17.01 -13.67 -17.37
N ASP A 100 -17.91 -14.42 -16.73
CA ASP A 100 -17.61 -15.64 -15.98
C ASP A 100 -16.98 -16.74 -16.87
N LEU A 101 -17.32 -16.76 -18.17
CA LEU A 101 -16.67 -17.63 -19.15
C LEU A 101 -15.14 -17.44 -19.23
N LEU A 102 -14.65 -16.21 -19.04
CA LEU A 102 -13.23 -15.86 -19.16
C LEU A 102 -12.54 -15.67 -17.80
N PHE A 103 -13.28 -15.18 -16.81
CA PHE A 103 -12.81 -14.86 -15.47
C PHE A 103 -13.72 -15.52 -14.43
N PRO A 104 -13.50 -16.80 -14.11
CA PRO A 104 -14.42 -17.56 -13.26
C PRO A 104 -14.66 -16.91 -11.89
N ALA A 105 -15.91 -16.82 -11.47
CA ALA A 105 -16.34 -16.21 -10.22
C ALA A 105 -15.79 -16.93 -8.97
N SER A 106 -15.23 -18.14 -9.12
CA SER A 106 -14.46 -18.83 -8.09
C SER A 106 -13.19 -18.07 -7.71
N GLU A 107 -12.56 -17.39 -8.67
CA GLU A 107 -11.26 -16.70 -8.53
C GLU A 107 -11.37 -15.18 -8.61
N TRP A 108 -12.45 -14.67 -9.21
CA TRP A 108 -12.64 -13.25 -9.52
C TRP A 108 -13.93 -12.69 -8.91
N HIS A 109 -13.87 -11.43 -8.48
CA HIS A 109 -15.03 -10.57 -8.31
C HIS A 109 -15.43 -10.03 -9.69
N ILE A 110 -16.61 -10.40 -10.17
CA ILE A 110 -17.18 -9.93 -11.43
C ILE A 110 -18.18 -8.82 -11.13
N ILE A 111 -18.01 -7.66 -11.76
CA ILE A 111 -18.84 -6.48 -11.57
C ILE A 111 -19.22 -5.95 -12.95
N VAL A 112 -20.49 -6.00 -13.32
CA VAL A 112 -20.98 -5.53 -14.62
C VAL A 112 -21.76 -4.23 -14.43
N SER A 113 -21.65 -3.29 -15.36
CA SER A 113 -22.38 -2.03 -15.25
C SER A 113 -23.89 -2.24 -15.31
N GLU A 114 -24.63 -1.42 -14.57
CA GLU A 114 -26.09 -1.48 -14.48
C GLU A 114 -26.79 -0.78 -15.65
N ARG A 115 -26.06 -0.56 -16.76
CA ARG A 115 -26.62 0.00 -17.98
C ARG A 115 -27.87 -0.81 -18.39
N PRO A 116 -29.01 -0.14 -18.63
CA PRO A 116 -30.20 -0.78 -19.17
C PRO A 116 -29.94 -1.38 -20.55
N ASP A 117 -30.59 -2.49 -20.83
CA ASP A 117 -30.45 -3.18 -22.11
C ASP A 117 -30.94 -2.30 -23.27
N SER A 118 -30.19 -2.32 -24.37
CA SER A 118 -30.55 -1.68 -25.64
C SER A 118 -31.32 -2.63 -26.55
N GLU A 119 -32.11 -2.04 -27.45
CA GLU A 119 -32.74 -2.77 -28.55
C GLU A 119 -31.68 -3.47 -29.41
N SER A 120 -31.93 -4.75 -29.71
CA SER A 120 -31.09 -5.51 -30.62
C SER A 120 -31.22 -4.99 -32.05
N TYR A 121 -30.14 -5.10 -32.80
CA TYR A 121 -30.04 -4.73 -34.22
C TYR A 121 -29.31 -5.83 -34.98
N GLU A 122 -29.48 -5.89 -36.30
CA GLU A 122 -28.76 -6.86 -37.13
C GLU A 122 -27.29 -6.45 -37.26
N CYS A 123 -26.40 -7.35 -36.89
CA CYS A 123 -24.97 -7.16 -36.95
C CYS A 123 -24.50 -7.15 -38.41
N ARG A 124 -23.70 -6.13 -38.74
CA ARG A 124 -23.21 -5.94 -40.12
C ARG A 124 -22.35 -7.14 -40.54
N GLY A 125 -22.77 -7.81 -41.61
CA GLY A 125 -21.97 -8.84 -42.30
C GLY A 125 -22.05 -10.25 -41.71
N SER A 126 -22.72 -10.44 -40.56
CA SER A 126 -22.86 -11.76 -39.94
C SER A 126 -24.31 -12.29 -39.96
N GLY A 127 -25.32 -11.40 -40.05
CA GLY A 127 -26.74 -11.78 -39.99
C GLY A 127 -27.22 -12.17 -38.58
N PHE A 128 -26.35 -12.08 -37.58
CA PHE A 128 -26.70 -12.30 -36.18
C PHE A 128 -27.35 -11.05 -35.57
N SER A 129 -28.13 -11.24 -34.49
CA SER A 129 -28.67 -10.14 -33.71
C SER A 129 -27.67 -9.67 -32.65
N SER A 130 -27.56 -8.36 -32.45
CA SER A 130 -26.68 -7.80 -31.44
C SER A 130 -27.13 -8.13 -30.02
N THR A 131 -26.14 -8.37 -29.17
CA THR A 131 -26.28 -8.54 -27.72
C THR A 131 -25.96 -7.23 -26.99
N GLN A 132 -26.16 -7.25 -25.68
CA GLN A 132 -25.79 -6.12 -24.84
C GLN A 132 -24.28 -5.88 -24.86
N GLN A 133 -23.90 -4.64 -24.61
CA GLN A 133 -22.50 -4.19 -24.67
C GLN A 133 -22.25 -3.26 -23.49
N LYS A 134 -22.01 -3.87 -22.33
CA LYS A 134 -21.76 -3.20 -21.05
C LYS A 134 -20.25 -3.09 -20.84
N VAL A 135 -19.87 -2.38 -19.80
CA VAL A 135 -18.49 -2.41 -19.26
C VAL A 135 -18.51 -3.24 -17.99
N ALA A 136 -17.41 -3.93 -17.69
CA ALA A 136 -17.30 -4.76 -16.50
C ALA A 136 -15.90 -4.72 -15.90
N PHE A 137 -15.79 -5.13 -14.65
CA PHE A 137 -14.52 -5.47 -14.03
C PHE A 137 -14.48 -6.95 -13.69
N ALA A 138 -13.31 -7.56 -13.89
CA ALA A 138 -12.88 -8.76 -13.19
C ALA A 138 -11.73 -8.38 -12.26
N VAL A 139 -11.90 -8.55 -10.94
CA VAL A 139 -10.90 -8.24 -9.91
C VAL A 139 -10.54 -9.53 -9.15
N ARG A 140 -9.25 -9.87 -8.99
CA ARG A 140 -8.86 -11.07 -8.24
C ARG A 140 -9.40 -11.02 -6.81
N LYS A 141 -9.87 -12.16 -6.28
CA LYS A 141 -10.38 -12.26 -4.90
C LYS A 141 -9.38 -11.94 -3.79
N SER A 142 -8.08 -11.88 -4.10
CA SER A 142 -7.06 -11.41 -3.17
C SER A 142 -7.11 -9.89 -2.92
N PHE A 143 -7.89 -9.16 -3.72
CA PHE A 143 -8.11 -7.72 -3.58
C PHE A 143 -9.52 -7.45 -3.06
N ASP A 144 -9.63 -6.54 -2.10
CA ASP A 144 -10.91 -6.19 -1.51
C ASP A 144 -11.53 -4.98 -2.23
N VAL A 145 -12.70 -5.20 -2.83
CA VAL A 145 -13.48 -4.15 -3.51
C VAL A 145 -14.34 -3.45 -2.46
N LYS A 146 -13.99 -2.21 -2.15
CA LYS A 146 -14.63 -1.40 -1.10
C LYS A 146 -15.88 -0.68 -1.58
N LYS A 147 -15.91 -0.31 -2.86
CA LYS A 147 -17.00 0.48 -3.44
C LYS A 147 -17.16 0.15 -4.92
N VAL A 148 -18.40 0.19 -5.38
CA VAL A 148 -18.78 0.15 -6.80
C VAL A 148 -19.68 1.36 -7.07
N GLN A 149 -19.41 2.09 -8.13
CA GLN A 149 -20.19 3.25 -8.54
C GLN A 149 -20.49 3.20 -10.04
N GLN A 150 -21.77 3.32 -10.37
CA GLN A 150 -22.27 3.42 -11.74
C GLN A 150 -22.29 4.90 -12.15
N LEU A 151 -21.66 5.23 -13.26
CA LEU A 151 -21.61 6.60 -13.81
C LEU A 151 -22.51 6.69 -15.04
N SER A 152 -23.82 6.80 -14.78
CA SER A 152 -24.86 6.81 -15.82
C SER A 152 -24.77 8.01 -16.77
N GLU A 153 -24.15 9.10 -16.33
CA GLU A 153 -23.97 10.32 -17.10
C GLU A 153 -23.18 10.10 -18.39
N PHE A 154 -22.25 9.13 -18.43
CA PHE A 154 -21.56 8.74 -19.67
C PHE A 154 -22.51 8.15 -20.72
N GLY A 155 -23.66 7.62 -20.29
CA GLY A 155 -24.72 7.13 -21.16
C GLY A 155 -25.52 8.23 -21.84
N LEU A 156 -25.44 9.49 -21.39
CA LEU A 156 -26.15 10.65 -21.95
C LEU A 156 -27.65 10.39 -22.22
N ASP A 157 -28.30 9.63 -21.33
CA ASP A 157 -29.69 9.15 -21.43
C ASP A 157 -30.00 8.31 -22.69
N SER A 158 -28.98 7.90 -23.43
CA SER A 158 -29.09 7.02 -24.59
C SER A 158 -28.88 5.57 -24.17
N ARG A 159 -29.87 4.73 -24.44
CA ARG A 159 -29.75 3.28 -24.20
C ARG A 159 -28.58 2.67 -24.94
N GLY A 160 -28.15 3.21 -26.09
CA GLY A 160 -27.04 2.69 -26.88
C GLY A 160 -25.64 3.04 -26.38
N LEU A 161 -25.51 3.99 -25.45
CA LEU A 161 -24.22 4.43 -24.91
C LEU A 161 -23.92 3.73 -23.58
N ARG A 162 -22.64 3.64 -23.24
CA ARG A 162 -22.17 2.91 -22.06
C ARG A 162 -22.05 3.85 -20.86
N TYR A 163 -22.45 3.33 -19.70
CA TYR A 163 -22.14 3.94 -18.42
C TYR A 163 -20.64 3.77 -18.15
N GLY A 164 -20.05 4.71 -17.41
CA GLY A 164 -18.79 4.45 -16.74
C GLY A 164 -19.02 3.53 -15.55
N LEU A 165 -18.02 2.72 -15.22
CA LEU A 165 -18.05 1.86 -14.03
C LEU A 165 -16.80 2.16 -13.21
N GLU A 166 -16.98 2.61 -11.98
CA GLU A 166 -15.89 2.91 -11.05
C GLU A 166 -15.89 1.90 -9.90
N ILE A 167 -14.71 1.45 -9.53
CA ILE A 167 -14.50 0.63 -8.33
C ILE A 167 -13.41 1.24 -7.45
N ASP A 168 -13.55 1.08 -6.13
CA ASP A 168 -12.50 1.35 -5.16
C ASP A 168 -11.92 0.03 -4.67
N VAL A 169 -10.60 -0.16 -4.82
CA VAL A 169 -9.91 -1.41 -4.49
C VAL A 169 -8.83 -1.15 -3.45
N GLN A 170 -8.83 -1.92 -2.36
CA GLN A 170 -7.77 -1.87 -1.37
C GLN A 170 -6.54 -2.65 -1.87
N THR A 171 -5.37 -2.04 -1.84
CA THR A 171 -4.11 -2.69 -2.23
C THR A 171 -2.99 -2.39 -1.24
N SER A 172 -2.17 -3.41 -0.95
CA SER A 172 -0.95 -3.26 -0.16
C SER A 172 0.25 -2.82 -1.01
N THR A 173 0.15 -2.86 -2.35
CA THR A 173 1.24 -2.49 -3.25
C THR A 173 1.44 -0.99 -3.34
N ILE A 174 0.35 -0.21 -3.42
CA ILE A 174 0.42 1.24 -3.53
C ILE A 174 0.37 1.85 -2.14
N LYS A 175 1.48 1.97 -1.39
CA LYS A 175 1.46 2.43 0.02
C LYS A 175 1.63 3.95 0.13
N ASN A 176 0.54 4.71 0.15
CA ASN A 176 0.55 6.13 0.49
C ASN A 176 -0.18 6.44 1.83
N SER A 177 -0.93 5.49 2.39
CA SER A 177 -1.39 5.49 3.80
C SER A 177 -1.80 4.08 4.26
N ALA A 178 -2.12 3.90 5.55
CA ALA A 178 -2.35 2.60 6.20
C ALA A 178 -3.51 1.74 5.66
N ALA A 179 -4.26 2.22 4.65
CA ALA A 179 -5.18 1.43 3.85
C ALA A 179 -5.36 2.10 2.48
N SER A 180 -4.32 2.08 1.64
CA SER A 180 -4.38 2.72 0.34
C SER A 180 -5.42 2.06 -0.56
N THR A 181 -6.53 2.75 -0.70
CA THR A 181 -7.57 2.41 -1.66
C THR A 181 -7.26 3.17 -2.95
N ILE A 182 -7.35 2.48 -4.08
CA ILE A 182 -7.23 3.09 -5.40
C ILE A 182 -8.60 3.11 -6.07
N SER A 183 -8.92 4.17 -6.80
CA SER A 183 -10.11 4.22 -7.64
C SER A 183 -9.75 3.81 -9.07
N VAL A 184 -10.53 2.93 -9.69
CA VAL A 184 -10.34 2.52 -11.09
C VAL A 184 -11.64 2.76 -11.84
N LEU A 185 -11.58 3.62 -12.87
CA LEU A 185 -12.70 3.91 -13.77
C LEU A 185 -12.55 3.16 -15.08
N ASN A 186 -13.54 2.36 -15.45
CA ASN A 186 -13.66 1.68 -16.74
C ASN A 186 -14.64 2.41 -17.66
N LEU A 187 -14.22 2.68 -18.89
CA LEU A 187 -14.98 3.39 -19.91
C LEU A 187 -15.08 2.62 -21.23
N HIS A 188 -16.19 2.84 -21.94
CA HIS A 188 -16.31 2.56 -23.36
C HIS A 188 -16.97 3.77 -24.04
N MET A 189 -16.14 4.69 -24.56
CA MET A 189 -16.60 5.97 -25.11
C MET A 189 -17.10 5.84 -26.55
N LYS A 190 -17.79 6.88 -27.05
CA LYS A 190 -18.42 6.86 -28.38
C LYS A 190 -17.41 6.63 -29.51
N SER A 191 -17.58 5.53 -30.24
CA SER A 191 -16.91 5.26 -31.52
C SER A 191 -17.39 6.14 -32.68
N GLY A 192 -16.54 6.32 -33.70
CA GLY A 192 -16.86 7.03 -34.95
C GLY A 192 -16.38 8.49 -35.02
N CYS A 193 -15.73 9.02 -33.98
CA CYS A 193 -15.09 10.34 -34.00
C CYS A 193 -13.56 10.21 -34.08
N PHE A 194 -13.04 9.94 -35.29
CA PHE A 194 -11.61 9.66 -35.50
C PHE A 194 -10.81 10.91 -35.89
N VAL A 195 -10.92 11.98 -35.10
CA VAL A 195 -10.17 13.24 -35.30
C VAL A 195 -9.50 13.67 -34.01
N ASP A 196 -8.34 14.32 -34.08
CA ASP A 196 -7.62 14.71 -32.84
C ASP A 196 -8.34 15.79 -32.03
N ASN A 197 -9.22 16.56 -32.67
CA ASN A 197 -10.06 17.54 -32.01
C ASN A 197 -11.53 17.35 -32.39
N TYR A 198 -12.26 16.64 -31.53
CA TYR A 198 -13.69 16.35 -31.68
C TYR A 198 -14.55 17.62 -31.78
N SER A 199 -14.14 18.75 -31.18
CA SER A 199 -14.92 20.00 -31.18
C SER A 199 -15.01 20.68 -32.55
N ARG A 200 -14.16 20.27 -33.50
CA ARG A 200 -14.07 20.88 -34.84
C ARG A 200 -14.84 20.10 -35.91
N LYS A 201 -15.61 19.09 -35.51
CA LYS A 201 -16.36 18.21 -36.41
C LYS A 201 -17.78 18.05 -35.94
N ASP A 202 -18.71 18.23 -36.87
CA ASP A 202 -20.14 18.22 -36.58
C ASP A 202 -20.81 16.86 -36.81
N SER A 203 -20.05 15.76 -36.97
CA SER A 203 -20.66 14.43 -37.08
C SER A 203 -21.35 14.03 -35.77
N ASP A 204 -22.45 13.28 -35.86
CA ASP A 204 -23.21 12.83 -34.68
C ASP A 204 -22.33 12.11 -33.64
N ALA A 205 -21.36 11.34 -34.12
CA ALA A 205 -20.38 10.67 -33.27
C ALA A 205 -19.49 11.67 -32.51
N CYS A 206 -18.99 12.72 -33.18
CA CYS A 206 -18.18 13.75 -32.53
C CYS A 206 -19.00 14.64 -31.60
N GLN A 207 -20.26 14.95 -31.92
CA GLN A 207 -21.17 15.67 -31.03
C GLN A 207 -21.52 14.85 -29.77
N THR A 208 -21.67 13.54 -29.90
CA THR A 208 -21.88 12.66 -28.75
C THR A 208 -20.61 12.58 -27.90
N PHE A 209 -19.46 12.37 -28.53
CA PHE A 209 -18.16 12.32 -27.85
C PHE A 209 -17.86 13.64 -27.11
N SER A 210 -18.17 14.79 -27.72
CA SER A 210 -17.96 16.12 -27.12
C SER A 210 -18.79 16.36 -25.86
N ARG A 211 -19.89 15.61 -25.67
CA ARG A 211 -20.67 15.62 -24.42
C ARG A 211 -20.12 14.67 -23.37
N GLN A 212 -19.46 13.57 -23.76
CA GLN A 212 -18.83 12.64 -22.83
C GLN A 212 -17.49 13.17 -22.29
N ALA A 213 -16.71 13.86 -23.10
CA ALA A 213 -15.38 14.35 -22.73
C ALA A 213 -15.36 15.23 -21.45
N PRO A 214 -16.24 16.25 -21.29
CA PRO A 214 -16.26 17.07 -20.07
C PRO A 214 -16.66 16.32 -18.79
N ILE A 215 -17.38 15.20 -18.93
CA ILE A 215 -17.72 14.33 -17.80
C ILE A 215 -16.44 13.68 -17.26
N LEU A 216 -15.61 13.15 -18.16
CA LEU A 216 -14.33 12.55 -17.80
C LEU A 216 -13.36 13.58 -17.20
N GLU A 217 -13.27 14.77 -17.80
CA GLU A 217 -12.47 15.88 -17.26
C GLU A 217 -12.89 16.21 -15.82
N THR A 218 -14.21 16.34 -15.58
CA THR A 218 -14.74 16.64 -14.25
C THR A 218 -14.45 15.51 -13.24
N TRP A 219 -14.50 14.24 -13.68
CA TRP A 219 -14.13 13.11 -12.84
C TRP A 219 -12.63 13.14 -12.49
N VAL A 220 -11.77 13.43 -13.46
CA VAL A 220 -10.31 13.58 -13.24
C VAL A 220 -10.02 14.69 -12.24
N ASP A 221 -10.59 15.88 -12.44
CA ASP A 221 -10.40 17.02 -11.53
C ASP A 221 -10.78 16.68 -10.09
N GLN A 222 -11.88 15.93 -9.88
CA GLN A 222 -12.30 15.48 -8.56
C GLN A 222 -11.29 14.52 -7.93
N LYS A 223 -10.70 13.60 -8.71
CA LYS A 223 -9.68 12.66 -8.21
C LYS A 223 -8.35 13.34 -7.91
N GLU A 224 -7.92 14.29 -8.74
CA GLU A 224 -6.75 15.13 -8.46
C GLU A 224 -6.92 15.89 -7.14
N GLN A 225 -8.10 16.50 -6.90
CA GLN A 225 -8.40 17.20 -5.65
C GLN A 225 -8.43 16.29 -4.42
N GLN A 226 -8.86 15.04 -4.57
CA GLN A 226 -8.86 14.05 -3.49
C GLN A 226 -7.45 13.58 -3.11
N GLY A 227 -6.48 13.69 -4.02
CA GLY A 227 -5.08 13.28 -3.81
C GLY A 227 -4.86 11.77 -3.69
N ALA A 228 -5.91 10.95 -3.85
CA ALA A 228 -5.82 9.50 -3.82
C ALA A 228 -5.40 8.94 -5.21
N PRO A 229 -4.59 7.88 -5.28
CA PRO A 229 -4.20 7.25 -6.54
C PRO A 229 -5.40 6.72 -7.30
N TYR A 230 -5.41 6.93 -8.60
CA TYR A 230 -6.49 6.46 -9.45
C TYR A 230 -6.01 6.04 -10.82
N PHE A 231 -6.83 5.21 -11.48
CA PHE A 231 -6.60 4.74 -12.83
C PHE A 231 -7.85 4.95 -13.69
N ILE A 232 -7.63 5.19 -14.97
CA ILE A 232 -8.69 5.17 -15.98
C ILE A 232 -8.28 4.14 -17.03
N VAL A 233 -9.16 3.18 -17.26
CA VAL A 233 -8.98 2.09 -18.21
C VAL A 233 -10.15 2.09 -19.18
N GLY A 234 -9.92 1.62 -20.40
CA GLY A 234 -11.04 1.39 -21.31
C GLY A 234 -10.70 1.59 -22.77
N ASP A 235 -11.73 1.37 -23.58
CA ASP A 235 -11.76 1.75 -24.98
C ASP A 235 -12.32 3.17 -25.11
N PHE A 236 -11.43 4.12 -25.35
CA PHE A 236 -11.80 5.52 -25.52
C PHE A 236 -12.29 5.80 -26.94
N ASN A 237 -12.13 4.86 -27.88
CA ASN A 237 -12.41 5.06 -29.29
C ASN A 237 -11.69 6.30 -29.89
N HIS A 238 -10.59 6.71 -29.28
CA HIS A 238 -9.88 7.94 -29.58
C HIS A 238 -8.37 7.78 -29.38
N ARG A 239 -7.58 8.42 -30.24
CA ARG A 239 -6.10 8.33 -30.23
C ARG A 239 -5.50 9.28 -29.19
N LEU A 240 -5.54 8.90 -27.92
CA LEU A 240 -5.13 9.77 -26.81
C LEU A 240 -3.62 9.80 -26.53
N SER A 241 -2.84 8.94 -27.19
CA SER A 241 -1.37 9.00 -27.13
C SER A 241 -0.79 10.22 -27.86
N ALA A 242 -1.55 10.84 -28.76
CA ALA A 242 -1.12 12.06 -29.44
C ALA A 242 -1.18 13.25 -28.45
N PRO A 243 -0.06 13.93 -28.15
CA PRO A 243 -0.05 14.96 -27.12
C PRO A 243 -0.93 16.17 -27.48
N TYR A 244 -1.10 16.48 -28.76
CA TYR A 244 -1.93 17.59 -29.24
C TYR A 244 -3.44 17.27 -29.33
N ASN A 245 -3.83 16.03 -28.99
CA ASN A 245 -5.22 15.63 -28.94
C ASN A 245 -6.00 16.50 -27.95
N HIS A 246 -7.20 16.94 -28.34
CA HIS A 246 -7.99 17.87 -27.54
C HIS A 246 -8.41 17.29 -26.19
N LEU A 247 -8.85 16.02 -26.15
CA LEU A 247 -9.18 15.37 -24.88
C LEU A 247 -7.92 15.17 -24.04
N THR A 248 -6.81 14.71 -24.64
CA THR A 248 -5.54 14.55 -23.89
C THR A 248 -5.11 15.86 -23.23
N GLN A 249 -5.18 16.98 -23.94
CA GLN A 249 -4.86 18.29 -23.37
C GLN A 249 -5.80 18.69 -22.21
N ALA A 250 -7.11 18.42 -22.36
CA ALA A 250 -8.11 18.68 -21.33
C ALA A 250 -7.94 17.79 -20.10
N LEU A 251 -7.49 16.53 -20.25
CA LEU A 251 -7.24 15.66 -19.10
C LEU A 251 -5.92 15.98 -18.36
N LEU A 252 -4.93 16.53 -19.08
CA LEU A 252 -3.63 16.90 -18.50
C LEU A 252 -3.63 18.26 -17.78
N THR A 253 -4.69 19.06 -17.94
CA THR A 253 -4.78 20.40 -17.37
C THR A 253 -6.16 20.61 -16.73
N ASP A 254 -6.20 21.04 -15.47
CA ASP A 254 -7.47 21.38 -14.80
C ASP A 254 -8.10 22.65 -15.41
N LYS A 255 -9.35 22.93 -15.00
CA LYS A 255 -10.10 24.12 -15.44
C LYS A 255 -9.46 25.46 -15.07
N ASN A 256 -8.51 25.48 -14.15
CA ASN A 256 -7.76 26.67 -13.74
C ASN A 256 -6.42 26.81 -14.48
N GLY A 257 -6.06 25.87 -15.35
CA GLY A 257 -4.79 25.87 -16.08
C GLY A 257 -3.64 25.19 -15.34
N ASN A 258 -3.89 24.52 -14.21
CA ASN A 258 -2.87 23.75 -13.50
C ASN A 258 -2.70 22.38 -14.14
N ARG A 259 -1.47 21.85 -14.10
CA ARG A 259 -1.18 20.52 -14.64
C ARG A 259 -1.69 19.43 -13.70
N ASN A 260 -2.51 18.52 -14.21
CA ASN A 260 -2.91 17.30 -13.52
C ASN A 260 -1.74 16.31 -13.42
N SER A 261 -1.73 15.48 -12.37
CA SER A 261 -0.71 14.45 -12.18
C SER A 261 -0.86 13.24 -13.12
N LEU A 262 -1.93 13.22 -13.92
CA LEU A 262 -2.29 12.16 -14.86
C LEU A 262 -1.19 11.86 -15.90
N ILE A 263 -0.91 10.57 -16.11
CA ILE A 263 0.06 10.05 -17.07
C ILE A 263 -0.63 8.98 -17.93
N ASN A 264 -0.48 9.06 -19.26
CA ASN A 264 -0.81 7.94 -20.14
C ASN A 264 0.32 6.90 -20.05
N THR A 265 0.06 5.79 -19.38
CA THR A 265 1.08 4.76 -19.10
C THR A 265 1.52 4.02 -20.37
N GLY A 266 0.73 4.10 -21.46
CA GLY A 266 0.97 3.46 -22.75
C GLY A 266 1.20 4.44 -23.88
N ALA A 267 1.61 5.68 -23.62
CA ALA A 267 1.77 6.72 -24.65
C ALA A 267 2.66 6.30 -25.84
N GLN A 268 3.65 5.43 -25.59
CA GLN A 268 4.58 4.89 -26.57
C GLN A 268 4.09 3.63 -27.30
N LEU A 269 2.92 3.09 -26.94
CA LEU A 269 2.41 1.87 -27.54
C LEU A 269 1.97 2.10 -28.99
N ILE A 270 2.20 1.07 -29.79
CA ILE A 270 1.66 0.92 -31.14
C ILE A 270 0.52 -0.09 -31.04
N GLY A 271 -0.58 0.16 -31.76
CA GLY A 271 -1.71 -0.74 -31.83
C GLY A 271 -1.29 -2.10 -32.38
N CYS A 272 -1.87 -3.17 -31.84
CA CYS A 272 -1.55 -4.52 -32.26
C CYS A 272 -2.20 -4.89 -33.61
N HIS A 273 -3.33 -4.24 -33.94
CA HIS A 273 -4.10 -4.59 -35.12
C HIS A 273 -3.41 -4.06 -36.40
N PRO A 274 -3.17 -4.90 -37.42
CA PRO A 274 -2.41 -4.51 -38.63
C PRO A 274 -2.95 -3.27 -39.35
N TYR A 275 -4.26 -3.03 -39.30
CA TYR A 275 -4.91 -1.86 -39.92
C TYR A 275 -5.04 -0.63 -39.01
N TYR A 276 -4.81 -0.77 -37.70
CA TYR A 276 -5.02 0.29 -36.72
C TYR A 276 -3.78 0.46 -35.83
N PRO A 277 -2.72 1.11 -36.34
CA PRO A 277 -1.44 1.19 -35.65
C PRO A 277 -1.43 2.15 -34.45
N ALA A 278 -2.47 2.97 -34.26
CA ALA A 278 -2.59 3.87 -33.12
C ALA A 278 -3.62 3.31 -32.12
N PRO A 279 -3.23 3.04 -30.86
CA PRO A 279 -4.15 2.48 -29.87
C PRO A 279 -5.25 3.46 -29.50
N ILE A 280 -6.45 2.92 -29.29
CA ILE A 280 -7.64 3.65 -28.82
C ILE A 280 -8.07 3.19 -27.42
N ASP A 281 -7.58 2.04 -26.98
CA ASP A 281 -7.57 1.63 -25.59
C ASP A 281 -6.42 2.31 -24.85
N HIS A 282 -6.66 2.79 -23.64
CA HIS A 282 -5.64 3.46 -22.84
C HIS A 282 -5.73 3.04 -21.37
N ILE A 283 -4.57 3.12 -20.70
CA ILE A 283 -4.48 3.07 -19.25
C ILE A 283 -3.81 4.37 -18.80
N PHE A 284 -4.57 5.20 -18.09
CA PHE A 284 -4.05 6.38 -17.42
C PHE A 284 -3.89 6.14 -15.93
N ALA A 285 -2.89 6.77 -15.33
CA ALA A 285 -2.62 6.73 -13.89
C ALA A 285 -2.47 8.15 -13.36
N GLY A 286 -3.16 8.48 -12.27
CA GLY A 286 -3.09 9.79 -11.61
C GLY A 286 -2.76 9.65 -10.13
N ASN A 287 -2.23 10.72 -9.55
CA ASN A 287 -1.64 10.79 -8.20
C ASN A 287 -0.52 9.75 -7.97
N LEU A 288 0.14 9.31 -9.04
CA LEU A 288 1.26 8.37 -9.05
C LEU A 288 2.39 8.94 -9.91
N ASN A 289 3.20 9.83 -9.32
CA ASN A 289 4.27 10.49 -10.05
C ASN A 289 5.36 9.48 -10.49
N SER A 290 5.98 9.73 -11.65
CA SER A 290 6.98 8.82 -12.23
C SER A 290 8.32 8.80 -11.49
N ALA A 291 8.55 9.71 -10.53
CA ALA A 291 9.73 9.66 -9.67
C ALA A 291 9.58 8.60 -8.58
N ASP A 292 8.37 8.41 -8.07
CA ASP A 292 8.02 7.44 -7.03
C ASP A 292 7.53 6.10 -7.62
N TRP A 293 7.06 6.08 -8.87
CA TRP A 293 6.42 4.93 -9.50
C TRP A 293 6.97 4.62 -10.89
N GLN A 294 7.07 3.33 -11.20
CA GLN A 294 7.37 2.81 -12.53
C GLN A 294 6.15 2.13 -13.14
N PHE A 295 5.97 2.37 -14.44
CA PHE A 295 4.92 1.77 -15.25
C PHE A 295 5.56 1.00 -16.40
N LYS A 296 5.31 -0.31 -16.44
CA LYS A 296 5.69 -1.16 -17.58
C LYS A 296 4.42 -1.58 -18.30
N THR A 297 4.12 -0.87 -19.38
CA THR A 297 2.89 -1.06 -20.16
C THR A 297 3.18 -1.72 -21.49
N GLN A 298 2.35 -2.70 -21.86
CA GLN A 298 2.46 -3.43 -23.12
C GLN A 298 1.08 -3.82 -23.67
N SER A 299 0.98 -3.94 -24.99
CA SER A 299 -0.13 -4.63 -25.64
C SER A 299 0.16 -6.13 -25.67
N VAL A 300 -0.84 -6.96 -25.36
CA VAL A 300 -0.72 -8.42 -25.37
C VAL A 300 -1.29 -8.94 -26.69
N SER A 301 -0.44 -9.36 -27.62
CA SER A 301 -0.88 -9.90 -28.91
C SER A 301 -1.51 -11.30 -28.78
N PHE A 302 -2.44 -11.63 -29.69
CA PHE A 302 -2.87 -13.01 -29.90
C PHE A 302 -1.76 -13.84 -30.58
N ASP A 303 -1.77 -15.16 -30.41
CA ASP A 303 -0.71 -16.05 -30.93
C ASP A 303 -0.61 -16.03 -32.47
N ASN A 304 -1.73 -15.82 -33.15
CA ASN A 304 -1.82 -15.72 -34.61
C ASN A 304 -2.47 -14.39 -34.99
N MET A 305 -1.68 -13.32 -35.03
CA MET A 305 -2.11 -11.94 -35.40
C MET A 305 -2.52 -11.79 -36.88
N GLN A 306 -3.00 -12.86 -37.51
CA GLN A 306 -3.69 -12.81 -38.80
C GLN A 306 -5.09 -12.26 -38.55
N VAL A 307 -5.47 -11.23 -39.31
CA VAL A 307 -6.73 -10.47 -39.10
C VAL A 307 -7.94 -11.39 -38.98
N ASP A 308 -8.07 -12.38 -39.87
CA ASP A 308 -9.21 -13.29 -39.90
C ASP A 308 -9.24 -14.30 -38.73
N ALA A 309 -8.12 -14.45 -38.00
CA ALA A 309 -7.96 -15.35 -36.86
C ALA A 309 -7.92 -14.61 -35.52
N MET A 310 -8.09 -13.28 -35.50
CA MET A 310 -8.12 -12.50 -34.27
C MET A 310 -9.39 -12.83 -33.46
N LEU A 311 -9.21 -13.07 -32.16
CA LEU A 311 -10.29 -13.44 -31.23
C LEU A 311 -11.09 -12.22 -30.74
N SER A 312 -10.49 -11.04 -30.83
CA SER A 312 -11.08 -9.71 -30.66
C SER A 312 -10.40 -8.77 -31.65
N ASP A 313 -11.09 -7.75 -32.13
CA ASP A 313 -10.52 -6.66 -32.92
C ASP A 313 -9.60 -5.73 -32.11
N HIS A 314 -9.56 -5.91 -30.78
CA HIS A 314 -8.66 -5.24 -29.86
C HIS A 314 -7.74 -6.24 -29.13
N CYS A 315 -6.50 -5.83 -28.91
CA CYS A 315 -5.63 -6.50 -27.94
C CYS A 315 -5.72 -5.82 -26.60
N ALA A 316 -5.73 -6.61 -25.53
CA ALA A 316 -5.62 -6.09 -24.19
C ALA A 316 -4.32 -5.28 -24.01
N ILE A 317 -4.42 -4.22 -23.23
CA ILE A 317 -3.26 -3.48 -22.72
C ILE A 317 -3.11 -3.83 -21.25
N VAL A 318 -1.90 -4.14 -20.82
CA VAL A 318 -1.57 -4.43 -19.42
C VAL A 318 -0.48 -3.46 -18.96
N SER A 319 -0.68 -2.83 -17.82
CA SER A 319 0.31 -2.01 -17.14
C SER A 319 0.69 -2.66 -15.80
N GLU A 320 1.97 -2.99 -15.64
CA GLU A 320 2.55 -3.35 -14.35
C GLU A 320 3.04 -2.09 -13.65
N VAL A 321 2.53 -1.87 -12.44
CA VAL A 321 2.78 -0.69 -11.60
C VAL A 321 3.61 -1.10 -10.40
N THR A 322 4.81 -0.53 -10.28
CA THR A 322 5.75 -0.81 -9.17
C THR A 322 6.19 0.49 -8.51
N GLN A 323 6.39 0.45 -7.19
CA GLN A 323 6.97 1.58 -6.48
C GLN A 323 8.49 1.57 -6.66
N ASN A 324 9.07 2.71 -6.98
CA ASN A 324 10.51 2.90 -6.89
C ASN A 324 10.92 2.80 -5.42
N SER A 325 11.90 1.97 -5.11
CA SER A 325 12.42 1.78 -3.75
C SER A 325 13.91 2.11 -3.75
N LEU A 326 14.29 3.15 -3.03
CA LEU A 326 15.71 3.45 -2.77
C LEU A 326 16.28 2.54 -1.68
N ASP A 327 17.59 2.55 -1.50
CA ASP A 327 18.25 1.85 -0.40
C ASP A 327 18.10 2.58 0.92
N LEU A 328 18.10 1.83 2.02
CA LEU A 328 18.15 2.42 3.35
C LEU A 328 19.54 3.04 3.61
N THR A 329 19.56 4.19 4.26
CA THR A 329 20.77 4.82 4.80
C THR A 329 21.41 3.93 5.87
N ASN A 330 22.69 4.11 6.15
CA ASN A 330 23.39 3.27 7.13
C ASN A 330 22.83 3.43 8.55
N SER A 331 22.36 4.62 8.92
CA SER A 331 21.74 4.88 10.23
C SER A 331 20.42 4.11 10.39
N VAL A 332 19.54 4.18 9.39
CA VAL A 332 18.26 3.45 9.40
C VAL A 332 18.51 1.95 9.33
N LYS A 333 19.43 1.48 8.47
CA LYS A 333 19.85 0.05 8.43
C LYS A 333 20.33 -0.40 9.79
N TRP A 334 21.23 0.35 10.43
CA TRP A 334 21.79 -0.03 11.72
C TRP A 334 20.70 -0.17 12.78
N LEU A 335 19.79 0.80 12.93
CA LEU A 335 18.76 0.71 13.96
C LEU A 335 17.73 -0.39 13.66
N THR A 336 17.30 -0.54 12.40
CA THR A 336 16.24 -1.49 12.02
C THR A 336 16.70 -2.94 11.85
N THR A 337 17.96 -3.17 11.46
CA THR A 337 18.43 -4.51 11.07
C THR A 337 19.56 -5.05 11.93
N SER A 338 20.35 -4.19 12.58
CA SER A 338 21.52 -4.64 13.34
C SER A 338 21.09 -5.37 14.61
N LYS A 339 21.91 -6.35 15.01
CA LYS A 339 21.74 -7.00 16.32
C LYS A 339 22.39 -6.17 17.43
N GLU A 340 23.35 -5.33 17.05
CA GLU A 340 24.05 -4.37 17.88
C GLU A 340 23.09 -3.37 18.52
N TYR A 341 22.19 -2.74 17.74
CA TYR A 341 21.16 -1.85 18.29
C TYR A 341 20.31 -2.56 19.34
N GLN A 342 19.76 -3.74 19.01
CA GLN A 342 18.93 -4.50 19.94
C GLN A 342 19.69 -4.86 21.22
N ALA A 343 20.97 -5.24 21.11
CA ALA A 343 21.81 -5.58 22.25
C ALA A 343 22.12 -4.36 23.12
N LEU A 344 22.52 -3.23 22.52
CA LEU A 344 22.87 -2.00 23.23
C LEU A 344 21.66 -1.41 23.95
N THR A 345 20.54 -1.23 23.25
CA THR A 345 19.30 -0.68 23.81
C THR A 345 18.78 -1.54 24.96
N ARG A 346 18.74 -2.86 24.81
CA ARG A 346 18.36 -3.78 25.91
C ARG A 346 19.32 -3.70 27.08
N THR A 347 20.62 -3.55 26.83
CA THR A 347 21.64 -3.42 27.89
C THR A 347 21.42 -2.15 28.69
N VAL A 348 21.15 -1.01 28.03
CA VAL A 348 20.84 0.26 28.72
C VAL A 348 19.59 0.11 29.58
N TYR A 349 18.52 -0.49 29.07
CA TYR A 349 17.32 -0.73 29.88
C TYR A 349 17.56 -1.71 31.04
N GLN A 350 18.39 -2.75 30.85
CA GLN A 350 18.76 -3.64 31.96
C GLN A 350 19.54 -2.90 33.05
N GLN A 351 20.46 -2.00 32.66
CA GLN A 351 21.17 -1.13 33.61
C GLN A 351 20.20 -0.19 34.31
N ALA A 352 19.24 0.41 33.61
CA ALA A 352 18.20 1.24 34.20
C ALA A 352 17.38 0.47 35.24
N ARG A 353 16.99 -0.77 34.93
CA ARG A 353 16.30 -1.67 35.88
C ARG A 353 17.16 -1.98 37.11
N GLN A 354 18.46 -2.18 36.93
CA GLN A 354 19.38 -2.43 38.05
C GLN A 354 19.52 -1.19 38.94
N SER A 355 19.77 -0.03 38.35
CA SER A 355 19.87 1.24 39.08
C SER A 355 18.56 1.59 39.77
N LEU A 356 17.40 1.33 39.15
CA LEU A 356 16.08 1.52 39.75
C LEU A 356 15.92 0.75 41.07
N LYS A 357 16.49 -0.45 41.18
CA LYS A 357 16.48 -1.27 42.42
C LYS A 357 17.44 -0.74 43.49
N GLN A 358 18.51 -0.08 43.08
CA GLN A 358 19.57 0.41 43.97
C GLN A 358 19.30 1.84 44.48
N ILE A 359 18.57 2.66 43.72
CA ILE A 359 18.21 4.02 44.11
C ILE A 359 17.34 3.99 45.37
N VAL A 360 17.79 4.71 46.40
CA VAL A 360 17.00 4.97 47.61
C VAL A 360 15.79 5.83 47.23
N LYS A 361 14.59 5.29 47.44
CA LYS A 361 13.35 5.99 47.10
C LYS A 361 13.08 7.10 48.12
N PRO A 362 12.69 8.31 47.68
CA PRO A 362 12.35 9.38 48.59
C PRO A 362 11.03 9.09 49.32
N GLY A 363 10.78 9.78 50.42
CA GLY A 363 9.49 9.73 51.13
C GLY A 363 8.35 10.44 50.39
N THR A 364 8.67 11.24 49.38
CA THR A 364 7.74 11.86 48.44
C THR A 364 7.43 10.91 47.27
N PRO A 365 6.28 11.07 46.58
CA PRO A 365 6.03 10.38 45.32
C PRO A 365 7.21 10.55 44.36
N TRP A 366 7.66 9.47 43.74
CA TRP A 366 8.79 9.49 42.81
C TRP A 366 8.37 9.09 41.41
N VAL A 367 9.14 9.56 40.43
CA VAL A 367 8.82 9.41 39.02
C VAL A 367 10.08 9.14 38.21
N VAL A 368 9.93 8.33 37.17
CA VAL A 368 10.90 8.24 36.07
C VAL A 368 10.38 9.07 34.91
N VAL A 369 11.22 9.99 34.43
CA VAL A 369 10.93 10.74 33.20
C VAL A 369 11.49 9.96 32.01
N MET A 370 10.70 9.81 30.96
CA MET A 370 11.13 9.15 29.73
C MET A 370 10.73 10.03 28.55
N ASP A 371 11.62 10.15 27.56
CA ASP A 371 11.18 10.51 26.21
C ASP A 371 10.31 9.38 25.62
N ILE A 372 9.65 9.65 24.48
CA ILE A 372 8.84 8.69 23.76
C ILE A 372 9.50 8.21 22.47
N ASP A 373 9.94 9.09 21.58
CA ASP A 373 10.30 8.70 20.22
C ASP A 373 11.72 8.14 20.20
N GLU A 374 11.92 6.92 19.69
CA GLU A 374 13.17 6.14 19.80
C GLU A 374 13.56 5.74 21.24
N THR A 375 12.87 6.27 22.25
CA THR A 375 13.03 5.89 23.65
C THR A 375 12.03 4.82 24.10
N VAL A 376 10.73 5.07 24.02
CA VAL A 376 9.66 4.10 24.33
C VAL A 376 9.09 3.49 23.05
N LEU A 377 8.78 4.34 22.08
CA LEU A 377 8.22 4.00 20.79
C LEU A 377 9.32 3.99 19.72
N ASP A 378 9.47 2.86 19.04
CA ASP A 378 10.29 2.72 17.83
C ASP A 378 9.49 3.24 16.63
N ASN A 379 9.96 4.36 16.07
CA ASN A 379 9.41 5.02 14.90
C ASN A 379 10.22 4.76 13.64
N SER A 380 11.18 3.83 13.65
CA SER A 380 12.08 3.58 12.54
C SER A 380 11.38 3.22 11.23
N ALA A 381 10.18 2.65 11.29
CA ALA A 381 9.32 2.42 10.11
C ALA A 381 8.95 3.73 9.37
N TYR A 382 8.86 4.87 10.08
CA TYR A 382 8.76 6.19 9.48
C TYR A 382 9.99 6.51 8.63
N GLN A 383 11.18 6.31 9.19
CA GLN A 383 12.45 6.61 8.52
C GLN A 383 12.72 5.65 7.36
N VAL A 384 12.39 4.36 7.51
CA VAL A 384 12.42 3.38 6.42
C VAL A 384 11.58 3.87 5.24
N ARG A 385 10.36 4.37 5.48
CA ARG A 385 9.51 4.89 4.41
C ARG A 385 10.14 6.12 3.75
N LEU A 386 10.71 7.04 4.52
CA LEU A 386 11.38 8.22 3.97
C LEU A 386 12.55 7.82 3.08
N ASP A 387 13.44 6.96 3.56
CA ASP A 387 14.58 6.43 2.79
C ASP A 387 14.08 5.75 1.51
N LYS A 388 13.14 4.80 1.62
CA LYS A 388 12.62 4.06 0.47
C LYS A 388 11.98 4.95 -0.60
N THR A 389 11.42 6.09 -0.21
CA THR A 389 10.75 7.02 -1.12
C THR A 389 11.58 8.25 -1.47
N GLY A 390 12.80 8.39 -0.93
CA GLY A 390 13.63 9.58 -1.13
C GLY A 390 13.03 10.87 -0.55
N LYS A 391 12.05 10.74 0.34
CA LYS A 391 11.36 11.88 0.98
C LYS A 391 12.09 12.29 2.25
N SER A 392 11.85 13.52 2.69
CA SER A 392 12.39 14.04 3.94
C SER A 392 11.28 14.24 4.98
N TYR A 393 11.68 14.41 6.24
CA TYR A 393 10.75 14.73 7.31
C TYR A 393 9.97 16.03 7.01
N THR A 394 8.67 16.00 7.28
CA THR A 394 7.84 17.19 7.39
C THR A 394 6.92 17.07 8.61
N PRO A 395 6.52 18.19 9.25
CA PRO A 395 5.54 18.15 10.34
C PRO A 395 4.24 17.43 9.95
N THR A 396 3.78 17.61 8.71
CA THR A 396 2.56 16.98 8.19
C THR A 396 2.69 15.46 8.07
N SER A 397 3.77 14.97 7.43
CA SER A 397 4.00 13.53 7.27
C SER A 397 4.24 12.84 8.61
N TRP A 398 4.91 13.52 9.54
CA TRP A 398 5.10 13.02 10.90
C TRP A 398 3.77 12.94 11.66
N ALA A 399 2.93 13.99 11.60
CA ALA A 399 1.62 13.95 12.22
C ALA A 399 0.73 12.83 11.66
N GLN A 400 0.84 12.53 10.36
CA GLN A 400 0.15 11.38 9.74
C GLN A 400 0.66 10.04 10.29
N TRP A 401 1.96 9.90 10.53
CA TRP A 401 2.55 8.71 11.15
C TRP A 401 2.10 8.53 12.60
N VAL A 402 2.13 9.59 13.41
CA VAL A 402 1.63 9.52 14.80
C VAL A 402 0.15 9.12 14.83
N LYS A 403 -0.65 9.64 13.90
CA LYS A 403 -2.07 9.29 13.75
C LYS A 403 -2.33 7.86 13.29
N SER A 404 -1.35 7.19 12.65
CA SER A 404 -1.53 5.79 12.25
C SER A 404 -1.47 4.85 13.44
N GLU A 405 -0.86 5.26 14.56
CA GLU A 405 -0.75 4.50 15.81
C GLU A 405 -0.02 3.14 15.61
N GLN A 406 0.94 3.13 14.68
CA GLN A 406 1.69 1.93 14.26
C GLN A 406 3.12 1.85 14.79
N ALA A 407 3.54 2.78 15.66
CA ALA A 407 4.87 2.70 16.26
C ALA A 407 4.94 1.47 17.17
N THR A 408 6.10 0.81 17.20
CA THR A 408 6.33 -0.41 18.02
C THR A 408 7.12 -0.06 19.27
N LEU A 409 7.48 -1.04 20.10
CA LEU A 409 8.26 -0.78 21.32
C LEU A 409 9.77 -0.79 21.03
N THR A 410 10.47 0.20 21.57
CA THR A 410 11.93 0.16 21.69
C THR A 410 12.36 -1.05 22.54
N PRO A 411 13.38 -1.83 22.13
CA PRO A 411 13.79 -3.04 22.83
C PRO A 411 14.12 -2.85 24.32
N GLY A 412 13.32 -3.46 25.21
CA GLY A 412 13.52 -3.43 26.67
C GLY A 412 12.71 -2.36 27.42
N ALA A 413 12.05 -1.44 26.71
CA ALA A 413 11.27 -0.37 27.33
C ALA A 413 10.09 -0.89 28.15
N ALA A 414 9.34 -1.86 27.63
CA ALA A 414 8.16 -2.41 28.29
C ALA A 414 8.47 -3.07 29.65
N GLU A 415 9.54 -3.86 29.72
CA GLU A 415 9.97 -4.50 30.96
C GLU A 415 10.41 -3.47 32.01
N PHE A 416 11.12 -2.43 31.58
CA PHE A 416 11.51 -1.35 32.48
C PHE A 416 10.30 -0.58 33.01
N MET A 417 9.36 -0.19 32.15
CA MET A 417 8.14 0.53 32.56
C MET A 417 7.27 -0.30 33.51
N LYS A 418 7.17 -1.62 33.27
CA LYS A 418 6.50 -2.57 34.17
C LYS A 418 7.18 -2.59 35.55
N ASP A 419 8.51 -2.63 35.60
CA ASP A 419 9.26 -2.60 36.86
C ASP A 419 9.06 -1.29 37.65
N VAL A 420 8.96 -0.14 36.96
CA VAL A 420 8.68 1.16 37.60
C VAL A 420 7.31 1.12 38.30
N VAL A 421 6.27 0.73 37.57
CA VAL A 421 4.90 0.68 38.10
C VAL A 421 4.79 -0.36 39.23
N ALA A 422 5.42 -1.54 39.08
CA ALA A 422 5.41 -2.59 40.10
C ALA A 422 6.06 -2.17 41.42
N GLN A 423 7.01 -1.22 41.38
CA GLN A 423 7.65 -0.66 42.58
C GLN A 423 6.89 0.55 43.17
N GLY A 424 5.69 0.84 42.67
CA GLY A 424 4.88 1.98 43.11
C GLY A 424 5.36 3.33 42.57
N GLY A 425 6.25 3.32 41.58
CA GLY A 425 6.71 4.51 40.88
C GLY A 425 5.72 4.98 39.84
N LYS A 426 5.91 6.23 39.41
CA LYS A 426 5.19 6.81 38.28
C LYS A 426 6.07 6.99 37.06
N LEU A 427 5.43 7.12 35.91
CA LEU A 427 6.06 7.42 34.63
C LEU A 427 5.61 8.81 34.15
N ALA A 428 6.55 9.68 33.81
CA ALA A 428 6.27 10.92 33.12
C ALA A 428 6.86 10.85 31.71
N LEU A 429 5.98 10.79 30.70
CA LEU A 429 6.36 10.68 29.30
C LEU A 429 6.41 12.09 28.70
N VAL A 430 7.62 12.64 28.53
CA VAL A 430 7.87 14.02 28.10
C VAL A 430 8.42 14.01 26.68
N THR A 431 7.57 14.34 25.70
CA THR A 431 7.87 14.15 24.27
C THR A 431 7.73 15.44 23.46
N ASN A 432 8.50 15.59 22.39
CA ASN A 432 8.36 16.71 21.46
C ASN A 432 7.33 16.49 20.34
N ARG A 433 6.56 15.39 20.40
CA ARG A 433 5.28 15.32 19.69
C ARG A 433 4.39 16.49 20.11
N GLU A 434 3.69 17.08 19.16
CA GLU A 434 2.77 18.19 19.44
C GLU A 434 1.62 17.72 20.35
N ALA A 435 1.27 18.50 21.38
CA ALA A 435 0.22 18.14 22.35
C ALA A 435 -1.14 17.80 21.70
N ARG A 436 -1.44 18.38 20.53
CA ARG A 436 -2.65 18.05 19.74
C ARG A 436 -2.70 16.59 19.26
N LEU A 437 -1.58 15.86 19.32
CA LEU A 437 -1.44 14.46 18.91
C LEU A 437 -1.43 13.49 20.11
N ASP A 438 -1.50 13.99 21.36
CA ASP A 438 -1.37 13.16 22.56
C ASP A 438 -2.39 12.02 22.62
N ALA A 439 -3.62 12.24 22.11
CA ALA A 439 -4.63 11.19 22.04
C ALA A 439 -4.20 9.99 21.19
N HIS A 440 -3.50 10.22 20.07
CA HIS A 440 -3.00 9.17 19.21
C HIS A 440 -1.79 8.47 19.85
N THR A 441 -0.89 9.24 20.44
CA THR A 441 0.26 8.69 21.18
C THR A 441 -0.18 7.80 22.35
N TRP A 442 -1.17 8.23 23.13
CA TRP A 442 -1.73 7.46 24.23
C TRP A 442 -2.35 6.14 23.77
N ARG A 443 -3.15 6.15 22.69
CA ARG A 443 -3.73 4.93 22.12
C ARG A 443 -2.65 3.98 21.60
N ASN A 444 -1.62 4.49 20.91
CA ASN A 444 -0.50 3.66 20.47
C ASN A 444 0.20 2.98 21.65
N LEU A 445 0.46 3.70 22.75
CA LEU A 445 1.09 3.15 23.94
C LEU A 445 0.22 2.05 24.61
N LEU A 446 -1.10 2.26 24.69
CA LEU A 446 -2.03 1.28 25.26
C LEU A 446 -2.15 0.01 24.38
N ALA A 447 -2.10 0.16 23.05
CA ALA A 447 -2.12 -0.96 22.11
C ALA A 447 -0.89 -1.89 22.24
N LEU A 448 0.18 -1.41 22.87
CA LEU A 448 1.43 -2.15 23.12
C LEU A 448 1.44 -2.85 24.50
N GLU A 449 0.28 -2.98 25.15
CA GLU A 449 0.08 -3.71 26.41
C GLU A 449 0.96 -3.19 27.57
N LEU A 450 1.29 -1.88 27.55
CA LEU A 450 1.96 -1.21 28.65
C LEU A 450 0.97 -1.01 29.82
N PRO A 451 1.40 -1.13 31.09
CA PRO A 451 0.52 -1.03 32.26
C PRO A 451 0.20 0.43 32.63
N LEU A 452 -0.27 1.22 31.66
CA LEU A 452 -0.46 2.66 31.81
C LEU A 452 -1.88 2.98 32.23
N THR A 453 -1.99 3.90 33.18
CA THR A 453 -3.24 4.52 33.63
C THR A 453 -2.97 6.00 33.84
N PHE A 454 -4.00 6.84 33.83
CA PHE A 454 -3.83 8.26 34.15
C PHE A 454 -3.33 8.50 35.59
N GLN A 455 -3.44 7.51 36.48
CA GLN A 455 -2.94 7.60 37.86
C GLN A 455 -1.43 7.39 37.96
N ASN A 456 -0.89 6.44 37.18
CA ASN A 456 0.54 6.08 37.23
C ASN A 456 1.37 6.74 36.12
N THR A 457 0.74 7.28 35.08
CA THR A 457 1.41 7.84 33.91
C THR A 457 0.92 9.25 33.58
N CYS A 458 1.85 10.16 33.30
CA CYS A 458 1.58 11.52 32.83
C CYS A 458 2.23 11.70 31.44
N LEU A 459 1.42 11.70 30.39
CA LEU A 459 1.88 12.04 29.03
C LEU A 459 1.82 13.56 28.83
N MET A 460 2.88 14.17 28.34
CA MET A 460 2.94 15.61 28.03
C MET A 460 3.63 15.85 26.68
N GLY A 461 2.83 16.09 25.63
CA GLY A 461 3.32 16.61 24.37
C GLY A 461 3.78 18.07 24.48
N ARG A 462 4.54 18.51 23.48
CA ARG A 462 5.05 19.89 23.38
C ARG A 462 3.95 20.85 22.97
N SER A 463 3.91 21.99 23.64
CA SER A 463 3.06 23.14 23.39
C SER A 463 3.90 24.39 23.08
N GLN A 464 3.25 25.47 22.64
CA GLN A 464 3.95 26.73 22.40
C GLN A 464 4.58 27.32 23.67
N ILE A 465 3.95 27.11 24.83
CA ILE A 465 4.46 27.60 26.13
C ILE A 465 5.82 26.96 26.46
N ASP A 466 6.02 25.70 26.08
CA ASP A 466 7.30 25.02 26.29
C ASP A 466 8.43 25.70 25.50
N ILE A 467 8.14 26.07 24.24
CA ILE A 467 9.08 26.78 23.36
C ILE A 467 9.36 28.19 23.90
N ASP A 468 8.31 28.93 24.25
CA ASP A 468 8.41 30.31 24.72
C ASP A 468 9.11 30.44 26.09
N SER A 469 9.16 29.35 26.86
CA SER A 469 9.76 29.34 28.20
C SER A 469 11.28 29.26 28.22
N ILE A 470 11.92 28.90 27.10
CA ILE A 470 13.36 28.76 27.01
C ILE A 470 14.03 30.13 27.20
N ASP A 471 14.75 30.30 28.30
CA ASP A 471 15.41 31.55 28.69
C ASP A 471 16.94 31.44 28.71
N GLY A 472 17.48 30.25 28.45
CA GLY A 472 18.92 29.98 28.47
C GLY A 472 19.53 29.98 29.88
N GLN A 473 18.72 30.01 30.94
CA GLN A 473 19.16 30.03 32.34
C GLN A 473 18.42 28.99 33.19
N ASN A 474 17.11 29.12 33.33
CA ASN A 474 16.27 28.20 34.10
C ASN A 474 15.70 27.08 33.23
N PHE A 475 15.42 27.39 31.97
CA PHE A 475 14.95 26.45 30.97
C PHE A 475 15.83 26.60 29.74
N VAL A 476 16.68 25.60 29.48
CA VAL A 476 17.67 25.64 28.39
C VAL A 476 17.26 24.78 27.21
N ASN A 477 16.38 23.80 27.43
CA ASN A 477 15.75 23.02 26.36
C ASN A 477 14.22 22.94 26.52
N ASP A 478 13.54 22.52 25.45
CA ASP A 478 12.08 22.55 25.36
C ASP A 478 11.36 21.57 26.30
N LYS A 479 12.07 20.68 27.00
CA LYS A 479 11.50 19.74 27.97
C LYS A 479 11.64 20.18 29.42
N ASP A 480 12.47 21.19 29.71
CA ASP A 480 12.77 21.59 31.09
C ASP A 480 11.54 22.15 31.82
N LEU A 481 10.68 22.91 31.15
CA LEU A 481 9.44 23.42 31.76
C LEU A 481 8.55 22.26 32.25
N ARG A 482 8.38 21.22 31.42
CA ARG A 482 7.58 20.03 31.74
C ARG A 482 8.19 19.25 32.90
N ARG A 483 9.52 19.06 32.93
CA ARG A 483 10.23 18.48 34.08
C ARG A 483 10.06 19.30 35.36
N SER A 484 10.17 20.62 35.28
CA SER A 484 9.94 21.52 36.41
C SER A 484 8.50 21.47 36.92
N ASN A 485 7.52 21.39 36.02
CA ASN A 485 6.11 21.26 36.38
C ASN A 485 5.82 19.95 37.15
N ILE A 486 6.47 18.83 36.78
CA ILE A 486 6.39 17.57 37.53
C ILE A 486 6.91 17.78 38.97
N SER A 487 8.12 18.33 39.12
CA SER A 487 8.74 18.55 40.43
C SER A 487 7.94 19.51 41.31
N ARG A 488 7.21 20.46 40.72
CA ARG A 488 6.34 21.40 41.44
C ARG A 488 4.92 20.89 41.67
N GLY A 489 4.57 19.70 41.18
CA GLY A 489 3.23 19.15 41.29
C GLY A 489 2.19 19.94 40.50
N LYS A 490 2.58 20.48 39.35
CA LYS A 490 1.73 21.19 38.40
C LYS A 490 1.85 20.66 36.96
N PRO A 491 2.02 19.35 36.70
CA PRO A 491 2.12 18.86 35.34
C PRO A 491 0.77 18.99 34.61
N THR A 492 0.84 19.27 33.31
CA THR A 492 -0.31 19.33 32.40
C THR A 492 -0.47 17.99 31.68
N CYS A 493 -0.74 16.93 32.44
CA CYS A 493 -0.87 15.58 31.89
C CYS A 493 -2.06 15.48 30.92
N PHE A 494 -1.86 14.81 29.79
CA PHE A 494 -2.94 14.39 28.91
C PHE A 494 -3.95 13.54 29.68
N ASN A 495 -5.19 14.03 29.77
CA ASN A 495 -6.29 13.41 30.50
C ASN A 495 -7.63 13.86 29.88
N PRO A 496 -7.99 13.34 28.69
CA PRO A 496 -9.17 13.77 27.95
C PRO A 496 -10.48 13.42 28.68
N GLU A 497 -10.43 12.45 29.59
CA GLU A 497 -11.58 11.99 30.38
C GLU A 497 -11.75 12.79 31.69
N HIS A 498 -10.87 13.77 31.96
CA HIS A 498 -10.86 14.54 33.20
C HIS A 498 -10.90 13.68 34.47
N MET A 499 -10.29 12.49 34.43
CA MET A 499 -10.25 11.58 35.56
C MET A 499 -9.55 12.23 36.74
N SER A 500 -10.01 11.95 37.96
CA SER A 500 -9.29 12.36 39.17
C SER A 500 -7.92 11.68 39.20
N THR A 501 -6.86 12.47 39.35
CA THR A 501 -5.48 11.97 39.46
C THR A 501 -4.75 12.63 40.61
N ASN A 502 -3.68 12.00 41.08
CA ASN A 502 -2.78 12.53 42.12
C ASN A 502 -1.48 13.12 41.53
N TRP A 503 -1.57 13.77 40.36
CA TRP A 503 -0.43 14.47 39.75
C TRP A 503 -0.24 15.90 40.29
N GLN A 504 -1.21 16.44 41.02
CA GLN A 504 -1.16 17.78 41.64
C GLN A 504 -0.41 17.78 43.00
N THR A 505 0.71 17.07 43.06
CA THR A 505 1.61 16.99 44.23
C THR A 505 3.05 16.95 43.72
N SER A 506 4.03 17.46 44.47
CA SER A 506 5.43 17.39 44.06
C SER A 506 5.89 15.93 43.86
N HIS A 507 6.55 15.65 42.72
CA HIS A 507 7.19 14.36 42.45
C HIS A 507 8.70 14.53 42.37
N SER A 508 9.44 13.64 43.01
CA SER A 508 10.90 13.58 42.87
C SER A 508 11.27 12.78 41.62
N ILE A 509 11.90 13.44 40.65
CA ILE A 509 12.46 12.78 39.46
C ILE A 509 13.71 12.03 39.91
N ILE A 510 13.69 10.69 39.82
CA ILE A 510 14.81 9.86 40.25
C ILE A 510 15.64 9.30 39.09
N MET A 511 15.09 9.37 37.87
CA MET A 511 15.71 8.83 36.67
C MET A 511 15.14 9.52 35.42
N GLN A 512 15.99 9.72 34.42
CA GLN A 512 15.64 10.26 33.10
C GLN A 512 16.19 9.32 32.02
N ILE A 513 15.35 8.97 31.05
CA ILE A 513 15.71 8.06 29.94
C ILE A 513 15.35 8.74 28.62
N GLY A 514 16.28 8.72 27.68
CA GLY A 514 16.12 9.37 26.38
C GLY A 514 17.12 8.86 25.37
N ASP A 515 16.90 9.14 24.09
CA ASP A 515 17.84 8.90 22.99
C ASP A 515 18.60 10.19 22.58
N ASN A 516 18.16 11.35 23.08
CA ASN A 516 18.76 12.65 22.84
C ASN A 516 19.32 13.24 24.15
N ILE A 517 20.43 13.98 24.08
CA ILE A 517 21.01 14.64 25.26
C ILE A 517 20.04 15.64 25.91
N GLU A 518 19.14 16.25 25.13
CA GLU A 518 18.12 17.21 25.58
C GLU A 518 16.96 16.57 26.34
N ASP A 519 16.90 15.23 26.37
CA ASP A 519 15.99 14.49 27.24
C ASP A 519 16.42 14.56 28.70
N PHE A 520 17.66 14.97 28.96
CA PHE A 520 18.17 15.20 30.30
C PHE A 520 18.00 16.67 30.71
N SER A 521 17.71 16.86 32.00
CA SER A 521 17.46 18.16 32.59
C SER A 521 18.66 19.09 32.43
N GLN A 522 18.41 20.30 31.93
CA GLN A 522 19.42 21.36 31.82
C GLN A 522 20.60 21.05 30.89
N VAL A 523 20.37 20.23 29.86
CA VAL A 523 21.40 19.87 28.87
C VAL A 523 20.95 20.29 27.49
N THR A 524 21.84 20.92 26.71
CA THR A 524 21.65 21.17 25.27
C THR A 524 22.81 20.55 24.51
N GLN A 525 22.63 20.29 23.21
CA GLN A 525 23.70 19.71 22.40
C GLN A 525 24.96 20.61 22.35
N GLU A 526 24.76 21.93 22.28
CA GLU A 526 25.85 22.91 22.14
C GLU A 526 26.67 23.10 23.41
N HIS A 527 26.05 22.88 24.57
CA HIS A 527 26.65 23.19 25.88
C HIS A 527 26.83 21.95 26.77
N ALA A 528 26.57 20.74 26.25
CA ALA A 528 26.74 19.51 26.99
C ALA A 528 28.19 19.31 27.46
N ASP A 529 28.38 19.16 28.76
CA ASP A 529 29.64 18.75 29.38
C ASP A 529 29.64 17.22 29.53
N ILE A 530 30.44 16.54 28.72
CA ILE A 530 30.53 15.08 28.71
C ILE A 530 31.07 14.53 30.03
N ASP A 531 32.03 15.21 30.67
CA ASP A 531 32.59 14.73 31.94
C ASP A 531 31.53 14.82 33.04
N ALA A 532 30.74 15.88 33.07
CA ALA A 532 29.61 16.01 33.98
C ALA A 532 28.51 14.96 33.70
N LEU A 533 28.17 14.74 32.42
CA LEU A 533 27.19 13.72 32.03
C LEU A 533 27.63 12.31 32.42
N LEU A 534 28.89 11.95 32.25
CA LEU A 534 29.44 10.64 32.62
C LEU A 534 29.30 10.33 34.12
N LEU A 535 29.18 11.35 34.97
CA LEU A 535 28.93 11.16 36.40
C LEU A 535 27.51 10.65 36.67
N GLU A 536 26.54 11.02 35.83
CA GLU A 536 25.10 10.70 35.96
C GLU A 536 24.66 9.54 35.05
N LEU A 537 25.35 9.34 33.93
CA LEU A 537 25.05 8.27 32.97
C LEU A 537 25.14 6.89 33.64
N ASN A 538 24.18 6.04 33.29
CA ASN A 538 23.95 4.70 33.85
C ASN A 538 23.60 4.67 35.35
N LYS A 539 23.42 5.83 35.99
CA LYS A 539 22.94 5.95 37.38
C LYS A 539 21.54 6.55 37.43
N THR A 540 21.43 7.78 36.95
CA THR A 540 20.21 8.60 36.94
C THR A 540 19.81 8.96 35.51
N PHE A 541 20.77 9.10 34.58
CA PHE A 541 20.53 9.30 33.15
C PHE A 541 20.83 8.04 32.36
N PHE A 542 19.94 7.67 31.44
CA PHE A 542 20.12 6.51 30.56
C PHE A 542 19.91 6.93 29.11
N LEU A 543 21.01 6.99 28.36
CA LEU A 543 21.04 7.41 26.96
C LEU A 543 20.94 6.21 26.03
N LEU A 544 19.95 6.22 25.14
CA LEU A 544 19.74 5.21 24.11
C LEU A 544 20.37 5.64 22.78
N PRO A 545 20.81 4.68 21.94
CA PRO A 545 21.41 5.03 20.66
C PRO A 545 20.36 5.33 19.59
N ASN A 546 20.36 6.56 19.06
CA ASN A 546 19.58 6.94 17.88
C ASN A 546 20.46 7.66 16.83
N PRO A 547 20.96 6.95 15.81
CA PRO A 547 21.74 7.55 14.73
C PRO A 547 20.86 8.05 13.56
N MET A 548 19.53 7.92 13.62
CA MET A 548 18.66 8.28 12.50
C MET A 548 18.41 9.79 12.44
N TYR A 549 18.27 10.43 13.61
CA TYR A 549 18.04 11.87 13.76
C TYR A 549 18.27 12.28 15.22
N GLY A 550 18.36 13.59 15.49
CA GLY A 550 18.55 14.13 16.83
C GLY A 550 18.96 15.60 16.77
N SER A 551 19.40 16.14 17.91
CA SER A 551 20.02 17.48 17.97
C SER A 551 21.50 17.46 17.55
N TRP A 552 22.13 16.28 17.52
CA TRP A 552 23.49 16.04 17.00
C TRP A 552 23.54 16.12 15.47
#